data_AF-A0A9P8V1M2-F1
#
_entry.id   AF-A0A9P8V1M2-F1
#
_cell.length_a   1.000
_cell.length_b   1.000
_cell.length_c   1.000
_cell.angle_alpha   90.00
_cell.angle_beta   90.00
_cell.angle_gamma   90.00
#
_symmetry.space_group_name_H-M   'P 1'
#
loop_
_entity.id
_entity.type
_entity.pdbx_description
1 polymer ?
#
loop_
_entity_poly.entity_id
_entity_poly.type
_entity_poly.pdbx_seq_one_letter_code
_entity_poly.pdbx_strand_id
1 'polypeptide(L)'
;MGNKHETRREWTWGRSFLHTLGIGESKLSSAWFIIAILIGLVAQMTVLISCMSASTRSIYLFRINADDLVNAATNTTTISAADLRIDGLPSYWSWGFSGVCAVYSGGDVSCKRTFPPSMTTQEMIAFAVETHFDQTSIAEHITPWTSALAQVEQDLAPASRSKSFLKAAVALTLISTILSFVMLPLGAFSLTGRLHRWILYTLAFVDALAFLGAGILAIYAMDQGPRALIKLSGIDQGNEVIGPGFYVLFAGVLFILISIELFFCVAFCAVLLIVFLVILCLPSGGGGNSHNHSDHLYNTGAVNKAQNYNWYEHYRK
;
A
#
# COMPACT_ATOMS: atom_id res chain seq x y z
N MET A 1 6.07 42.33 -60.71
CA MET A 1 5.58 41.02 -60.23
C MET A 1 6.72 40.36 -59.46
N GLY A 2 6.74 40.50 -58.14
CA GLY A 2 7.80 39.96 -57.28
C GLY A 2 7.36 38.63 -56.67
N ASN A 3 8.03 37.55 -57.05
CA ASN A 3 7.83 36.23 -56.45
C ASN A 3 8.30 36.25 -54.99
N LYS A 4 7.34 36.27 -54.05
CA LYS A 4 7.58 35.91 -52.65
C LYS A 4 7.90 34.42 -52.60
N HIS A 5 9.18 34.09 -52.55
CA HIS A 5 9.61 32.76 -52.13
C HIS A 5 9.33 32.60 -50.63
N GLU A 6 8.18 32.03 -50.33
CA GLU A 6 7.80 31.56 -49.00
C GLU A 6 8.67 30.34 -48.67
N THR A 7 9.77 30.57 -47.96
CA THR A 7 10.66 29.51 -47.48
C THR A 7 9.93 28.71 -46.42
N ARG A 8 9.38 27.57 -46.86
CA ARG A 8 8.87 26.48 -46.02
C ARG A 8 10.01 26.05 -45.09
N ARG A 9 10.05 26.60 -43.87
CA ARG A 9 11.04 26.20 -42.85
C ARG A 9 10.78 24.73 -42.52
N GLU A 10 11.63 23.86 -43.04
CA GLU A 10 11.68 22.48 -42.63
C GLU A 10 11.93 22.44 -41.11
N TRP A 11 10.89 22.02 -40.39
CA TRP A 11 10.98 21.68 -38.98
C TRP A 11 11.87 20.44 -38.86
N THR A 12 13.17 20.66 -38.71
CA THR A 12 14.12 19.59 -38.43
C THR A 12 13.92 19.13 -36.99
N TRP A 13 13.75 17.81 -36.82
CA TRP A 13 13.62 17.14 -35.52
C TRP A 13 14.65 17.60 -34.48
N GLY A 14 15.87 17.94 -34.92
CA GLY A 14 16.92 18.48 -34.04
C GLY A 14 16.57 19.82 -33.38
N ARG A 15 15.78 20.69 -34.02
CA ARG A 15 15.36 21.97 -33.45
C ARG A 15 14.24 21.80 -32.43
N SER A 16 13.33 20.86 -32.66
CA SER A 16 12.36 20.43 -31.65
C SER A 16 13.06 19.79 -30.47
N PHE A 17 14.06 18.92 -30.70
CA PHE A 17 14.85 18.30 -29.63
C PHE A 17 15.66 19.32 -28.81
N LEU A 18 16.26 20.33 -29.45
CA LEU A 18 16.98 21.41 -28.74
C LEU A 18 16.06 22.36 -27.98
N HIS A 19 14.85 22.60 -28.50
CA HIS A 19 13.82 23.36 -27.80
C HIS A 19 13.28 22.58 -26.59
N THR A 20 13.13 21.25 -26.73
CA THR A 20 12.81 20.29 -25.67
C THR A 20 13.95 20.15 -24.64
N LEU A 21 15.20 20.38 -25.02
CA LEU A 21 16.35 20.44 -24.12
C LEU A 21 16.45 21.78 -23.35
N GLY A 22 15.43 22.64 -23.44
CA GLY A 22 15.32 23.85 -22.63
C GLY A 22 15.96 25.10 -23.22
N ILE A 23 16.41 25.08 -24.48
CA ILE A 23 16.97 26.27 -25.14
C ILE A 23 15.82 27.07 -25.76
N GLY A 24 15.25 27.98 -24.97
CA GLY A 24 14.22 28.95 -25.41
C GLY A 24 12.84 28.84 -24.76
N GLU A 25 12.71 28.06 -23.67
CA GLU A 25 11.42 27.80 -23.06
C GLU A 25 10.80 28.98 -22.30
N SER A 26 9.46 28.98 -22.25
CA SER A 26 8.68 30.04 -21.61
C SER A 26 8.86 30.04 -20.08
N LYS A 27 8.78 31.23 -19.47
CA LYS A 27 8.73 31.42 -18.00
C LYS A 27 7.52 30.68 -17.37
N LEU A 28 6.48 30.46 -18.16
CA LEU A 28 5.26 29.79 -17.74
C LEU A 28 5.51 28.31 -17.35
N SER A 29 6.30 27.58 -18.14
CA SER A 29 6.67 26.19 -17.86
C SER A 29 7.47 26.05 -16.55
N SER A 30 8.40 26.96 -16.26
CA SER A 30 9.09 26.98 -14.95
C SER A 30 8.15 27.27 -13.79
N ALA A 31 7.20 28.19 -13.95
CA ALA A 31 6.21 28.48 -12.91
C ALA A 31 5.31 27.25 -12.66
N TRP A 32 4.89 26.57 -13.73
CA TRP A 32 4.14 25.34 -13.66
C TRP A 32 4.90 24.22 -12.93
N PHE A 33 6.17 24.02 -13.24
CA PHE A 33 7.04 23.07 -12.55
C PHE A 33 7.03 23.30 -11.03
N ILE A 34 7.25 24.55 -10.59
CA ILE A 34 7.27 24.89 -9.16
C ILE A 34 5.92 24.60 -8.50
N ILE A 35 4.81 24.96 -9.16
CA ILE A 35 3.45 24.70 -8.65
C ILE A 35 3.20 23.19 -8.53
N ALA A 36 3.57 22.41 -9.54
CA ALA A 36 3.38 20.96 -9.55
C ALA A 36 4.19 20.26 -8.45
N ILE A 37 5.46 20.65 -8.26
CA ILE A 37 6.29 20.16 -7.15
C ILE A 37 5.70 20.56 -5.79
N LEU A 38 5.16 21.79 -5.66
CA LEU A 38 4.50 22.22 -4.42
C LEU A 38 3.26 21.38 -4.09
N ILE A 39 2.43 21.08 -5.09
CA ILE A 39 1.25 20.21 -4.91
C ILE A 39 1.70 18.78 -4.54
N GLY A 40 2.74 18.26 -5.20
CA GLY A 40 3.35 16.97 -4.86
C GLY A 40 3.84 16.92 -3.41
N LEU A 41 4.51 17.98 -2.95
CA LEU A 41 4.98 18.12 -1.56
C LEU A 41 3.82 18.11 -0.55
N VAL A 42 2.71 18.81 -0.85
CA VAL A 42 1.52 18.78 0.01
C VAL A 42 0.95 17.36 0.10
N ALA A 43 0.93 16.62 -1.01
CA ALA A 43 0.47 15.23 -1.02
C ALA A 43 1.40 14.32 -0.19
N GLN A 44 2.72 14.45 -0.33
CA GLN A 44 3.71 13.71 0.47
C GLN A 44 3.53 13.97 1.98
N MET A 45 3.40 15.23 2.38
CA MET A 45 3.18 15.61 3.79
C MET A 45 1.85 15.07 4.32
N THR A 46 0.79 15.15 3.50
CA THR A 46 -0.54 14.63 3.82
C THR A 46 -0.51 13.12 4.08
N VAL A 47 0.21 12.39 3.24
CA VAL A 47 0.42 10.94 3.38
C VAL A 47 1.28 10.63 4.60
N LEU A 48 2.33 11.40 4.90
CA LEU A 48 3.16 11.19 6.09
C LEU A 48 2.36 11.36 7.39
N ILE A 49 1.49 12.36 7.51
CA ILE A 49 0.69 12.61 8.71
C ILE A 49 -0.57 11.73 8.84
N SER A 50 -0.82 10.85 7.87
CA SER A 50 -1.97 9.95 7.88
C SER A 50 -2.03 9.11 9.16
N CYS A 51 -3.21 9.05 9.77
CA CYS A 51 -3.48 8.33 11.02
C CYS A 51 -2.57 8.73 12.21
N MET A 52 -2.01 9.95 12.21
CA MET A 52 -1.31 10.50 13.39
C MET A 52 -2.27 10.85 14.54
N SER A 53 -3.52 11.17 14.23
CA SER A 53 -4.55 11.53 15.22
C SER A 53 -5.95 11.22 14.68
N ALA A 54 -6.96 11.32 15.55
CA ALA A 54 -8.36 11.18 15.15
C ALA A 54 -8.75 12.14 14.01
N SER A 55 -8.17 13.35 14.00
CA SER A 55 -8.42 14.36 12.95
C SER A 55 -7.83 13.98 11.59
N THR A 56 -6.72 13.23 11.56
CA THR A 56 -6.09 12.77 10.31
C THR A 56 -6.47 11.35 9.93
N ARG A 57 -7.44 10.73 10.64
CA ARG A 57 -7.89 9.36 10.38
C ARG A 57 -8.52 9.18 9.00
N SER A 58 -9.16 10.22 8.46
CA SER A 58 -9.85 10.15 7.16
C SER A 58 -8.88 9.97 5.99
N ILE A 59 -7.59 10.26 6.22
CA ILE A 59 -6.51 10.17 5.24
C ILE A 59 -5.78 8.83 5.38
N TYR A 60 -6.49 7.77 5.77
CA TYR A 60 -5.91 6.45 5.91
C TYR A 60 -5.49 5.88 4.55
N LEU A 61 -4.42 5.10 4.55
CA LEU A 61 -3.94 4.33 3.40
C LEU A 61 -4.75 3.04 3.26
N PHE A 62 -4.97 2.34 4.37
CA PHE A 62 -5.67 1.05 4.37
C PHE A 62 -6.66 0.93 5.53
N ARG A 63 -7.72 0.16 5.31
CA ARG A 63 -8.72 -0.16 6.32
C ARG A 63 -8.89 -1.66 6.46
N ILE A 64 -9.08 -2.12 7.70
CA ILE A 64 -9.37 -3.52 8.03
C ILE A 64 -10.59 -3.55 8.96
N ASN A 65 -11.64 -4.28 8.57
CA ASN A 65 -12.81 -4.46 9.41
C ASN A 65 -12.56 -5.55 10.47
N ALA A 66 -13.06 -5.35 11.68
CA ALA A 66 -12.92 -6.35 12.74
C ALA A 66 -13.72 -7.62 12.46
N ASP A 67 -14.92 -7.50 11.89
CA ASP A 67 -15.72 -8.67 11.51
C ASP A 67 -15.01 -9.52 10.45
N ASP A 68 -14.40 -8.90 9.44
CA ASP A 68 -13.62 -9.64 8.44
C ASP A 68 -12.43 -10.37 9.08
N LEU A 69 -11.77 -9.73 10.05
CA LEU A 69 -10.64 -10.31 10.77
C LEU A 69 -11.07 -11.50 11.65
N VAL A 70 -12.19 -11.37 12.36
CA VAL A 70 -12.79 -12.45 13.17
C VAL A 70 -13.19 -13.61 12.27
N ASN A 71 -13.94 -13.33 11.21
CA ASN A 71 -14.40 -14.36 10.26
C ASN A 71 -13.22 -15.05 9.59
N ALA A 72 -12.17 -14.29 9.22
CA ALA A 72 -10.96 -14.85 8.67
C ALA A 72 -10.28 -15.81 9.64
N ALA A 73 -10.09 -15.38 10.89
CA ALA A 73 -9.50 -16.21 11.94
C ALA A 73 -10.33 -17.48 12.21
N THR A 74 -11.65 -17.38 12.28
CA THR A 74 -12.53 -18.56 12.47
C THR A 74 -12.50 -19.51 11.28
N ASN A 75 -12.36 -19.02 10.05
CA ASN A 75 -12.27 -19.87 8.86
C ASN A 75 -10.94 -20.61 8.75
N THR A 76 -9.86 -20.03 9.28
CA THR A 76 -8.49 -20.59 9.18
C THR A 76 -8.03 -21.32 10.44
N THR A 77 -8.78 -21.26 11.54
CA THR A 77 -8.39 -21.84 12.84
C THR A 77 -9.51 -22.68 13.44
N THR A 78 -9.22 -23.41 14.51
CA THR A 78 -10.23 -24.17 15.25
C THR A 78 -10.99 -23.32 16.29
N ILE A 79 -10.72 -22.01 16.37
CA ILE A 79 -11.27 -21.14 17.42
C ILE A 79 -12.59 -20.52 16.96
N SER A 80 -13.60 -20.54 17.83
CA SER A 80 -14.93 -20.04 17.49
C SER A 80 -14.95 -18.51 17.39
N ALA A 81 -15.85 -17.98 16.56
CA ALA A 81 -16.04 -16.53 16.44
C ALA A 81 -16.51 -15.90 17.77
N ALA A 82 -17.18 -16.66 18.64
CA ALA A 82 -17.61 -16.19 19.96
C ALA A 82 -16.41 -15.93 20.89
N ASP A 83 -15.37 -16.74 20.80
CA ASP A 83 -14.16 -16.58 21.62
C ASP A 83 -13.27 -15.43 21.11
N LEU A 84 -13.35 -15.11 19.82
CA LEU A 84 -12.57 -14.04 19.18
C LEU A 84 -13.27 -12.67 19.24
N ARG A 85 -14.60 -12.66 19.32
CA ARG A 85 -15.39 -11.44 19.49
C ARG A 85 -15.32 -10.99 20.94
N ILE A 86 -14.42 -10.05 21.18
CA ILE A 86 -14.30 -9.36 22.46
C ILE A 86 -15.21 -8.13 22.42
N ASP A 87 -15.99 -7.91 23.49
CA ASP A 87 -16.76 -6.68 23.66
C ASP A 87 -15.81 -5.47 23.60
N GLY A 88 -16.06 -4.48 22.75
CA GLY A 88 -15.15 -3.34 22.61
C GLY A 88 -14.04 -3.51 21.58
N LEU A 89 -14.09 -4.52 20.71
CA LEU A 89 -13.36 -4.43 19.43
C LEU A 89 -13.88 -3.26 18.59
N PRO A 90 -13.01 -2.52 17.89
CA PRO A 90 -13.43 -1.46 16.98
C PRO A 90 -14.17 -2.04 15.78
N SER A 91 -15.01 -1.23 15.14
CA SER A 91 -15.63 -1.60 13.87
C SER A 91 -14.58 -1.81 12.78
N TYR A 92 -13.55 -0.95 12.76
CA TYR A 92 -12.43 -1.08 11.83
C TYR A 92 -11.17 -0.36 12.32
N TRP A 93 -10.02 -0.79 11.81
CA TRP A 93 -8.74 -0.11 11.95
C TRP A 93 -8.40 0.64 10.67
N SER A 94 -7.89 1.85 10.83
CA SER A 94 -7.38 2.71 9.77
C SER A 94 -5.87 2.84 9.91
N TRP A 95 -5.14 2.51 8.85
CA TRP A 95 -3.68 2.51 8.79
C TRP A 95 -3.17 3.68 7.98
N GLY A 96 -2.22 4.44 8.53
CA GLY A 96 -1.48 5.47 7.82
C GLY A 96 0.03 5.28 8.01
N PHE A 97 0.85 6.25 7.59
CA PHE A 97 2.29 6.23 7.84
C PHE A 97 2.68 6.78 9.21
N SER A 98 1.80 7.49 9.91
CA SER A 98 2.09 8.00 11.27
C SER A 98 1.44 7.21 12.40
N GLY A 99 0.64 6.20 12.09
CA GLY A 99 0.02 5.38 13.11
C GLY A 99 -1.14 4.54 12.60
N VAL A 100 -1.82 3.95 13.58
CA VAL A 100 -3.03 3.14 13.38
C VAL A 100 -4.13 3.70 14.28
N CYS A 101 -5.32 3.89 13.72
CA CYS A 101 -6.49 4.36 14.45
C CYS A 101 -7.57 3.28 14.49
N ALA A 102 -8.04 2.94 15.69
CA ALA A 102 -9.21 2.11 15.94
C ALA A 102 -10.47 3.01 15.95
N VAL A 103 -11.50 2.63 15.21
CA VAL A 103 -12.79 3.36 15.13
C VAL A 103 -13.90 2.47 15.68
N TYR A 104 -14.56 2.93 16.74
CA TYR A 104 -15.59 2.16 17.46
C TYR A 104 -17.00 2.50 16.96
N SER A 105 -17.97 1.64 17.25
CA SER A 105 -19.37 1.71 16.81
C SER A 105 -20.16 2.94 17.31
N GLY A 106 -19.60 3.72 18.25
CA GLY A 106 -20.13 5.01 18.71
C GLY A 106 -19.51 6.25 18.06
N GLY A 107 -18.57 6.08 17.13
CA GLY A 107 -17.81 7.18 16.51
C GLY A 107 -16.55 7.59 17.29
N ASP A 108 -16.29 6.97 18.44
CA ASP A 108 -15.05 7.14 19.18
C ASP A 108 -13.85 6.63 18.38
N VAL A 109 -12.73 7.36 18.46
CA VAL A 109 -11.52 7.06 17.70
C VAL A 109 -10.32 7.10 18.64
N SER A 110 -9.62 5.97 18.75
CA SER A 110 -8.36 5.86 19.46
C SER A 110 -7.23 5.67 18.46
N CYS A 111 -6.16 6.47 18.52
CA CYS A 111 -5.04 6.36 17.60
C CYS A 111 -3.74 6.11 18.35
N LYS A 112 -3.00 5.08 17.92
CA LYS A 112 -1.64 4.81 18.38
C LYS A 112 -0.65 5.38 17.38
N ARG A 113 0.11 6.38 17.82
CA ARG A 113 1.19 6.97 17.02
C ARG A 113 2.37 6.02 17.00
N THR A 114 2.77 5.62 15.80
CA THR A 114 3.94 4.77 15.60
C THR A 114 4.48 5.06 14.21
N PHE A 115 5.70 5.60 14.14
CA PHE A 115 6.31 6.04 12.89
C PHE A 115 7.67 5.35 12.71
N PRO A 116 7.82 4.41 11.75
CA PRO A 116 6.77 3.85 10.89
C PRO A 116 5.87 2.85 11.66
N PRO A 117 4.62 2.62 11.22
CA PRO A 117 3.66 1.80 11.96
C PRO A 117 4.00 0.33 11.84
N SER A 118 4.71 -0.22 12.83
CA SER A 118 5.17 -1.60 12.77
C SER A 118 4.29 -2.60 13.52
N MET A 119 2.99 -2.31 13.59
CA MET A 119 2.07 -3.02 14.47
C MET A 119 1.72 -4.42 13.92
N THR A 120 1.85 -5.46 14.74
CA THR A 120 1.35 -6.80 14.37
C THR A 120 -0.17 -6.88 14.57
N THR A 121 -0.82 -7.89 13.99
CA THR A 121 -2.26 -8.15 14.24
C THR A 121 -2.54 -8.32 15.74
N GLN A 122 -1.65 -9.04 16.45
CA GLN A 122 -1.74 -9.22 17.90
C GLN A 122 -1.64 -7.88 18.64
N GLU A 123 -0.66 -7.04 18.30
CA GLU A 123 -0.51 -5.72 18.91
C GLU A 123 -1.71 -4.81 18.61
N MET A 124 -2.30 -4.93 17.43
CA MET A 124 -3.50 -4.17 17.02
C MET A 124 -4.72 -4.54 17.86
N ILE A 125 -4.91 -5.83 18.13
CA ILE A 125 -5.96 -6.33 19.02
C ILE A 125 -5.67 -5.91 20.46
N ALA A 126 -4.42 -6.06 20.91
CA ALA A 126 -4.01 -5.65 22.26
C ALA A 126 -4.31 -4.17 22.52
N PHE A 127 -3.95 -3.31 21.57
CA PHE A 127 -4.24 -1.87 21.63
C PHE A 127 -5.74 -1.56 21.67
N ALA A 128 -6.56 -2.29 20.91
CA ALA A 128 -8.01 -2.14 20.97
C ALA A 128 -8.57 -2.51 22.35
N VAL A 129 -8.14 -3.64 22.90
CA VAL A 129 -8.57 -4.13 24.23
C VAL A 129 -8.08 -3.19 25.35
N GLU A 130 -6.84 -2.71 25.29
CA GLU A 130 -6.28 -1.72 26.23
C GLU A 130 -7.12 -0.44 26.34
N THR A 131 -7.91 -0.11 25.31
CA THR A 131 -8.74 1.11 25.31
C THR A 131 -9.99 0.97 26.18
N HIS A 132 -10.48 -0.27 26.39
CA HIS A 132 -11.77 -0.53 27.05
C HIS A 132 -11.69 -1.42 28.30
N PHE A 133 -10.57 -2.09 28.53
CA PHE A 133 -10.41 -3.05 29.63
C PHE A 133 -9.24 -2.70 30.55
N ASP A 134 -9.39 -3.07 31.83
CA ASP A 134 -8.34 -2.95 32.84
C ASP A 134 -7.18 -3.90 32.56
N GLN A 135 -5.96 -3.49 32.93
CA GLN A 135 -4.71 -4.25 32.64
C GLN A 135 -4.75 -5.72 33.06
N THR A 136 -5.52 -6.07 34.09
CA THR A 136 -5.62 -7.44 34.61
C THR A 136 -6.48 -8.37 33.76
N SER A 137 -7.43 -7.87 32.95
CA SER A 137 -8.28 -8.68 32.06
C SER A 137 -7.80 -8.70 30.61
N ILE A 138 -6.84 -7.85 30.24
CA ILE A 138 -6.28 -7.80 28.87
C ILE A 138 -5.73 -9.16 28.44
N ALA A 139 -5.00 -9.85 29.33
CA ALA A 139 -4.39 -11.14 29.01
C ALA A 139 -5.46 -12.22 28.70
N GLU A 140 -6.58 -12.19 29.42
CA GLU A 140 -7.70 -13.11 29.21
C GLU A 140 -8.32 -12.91 27.81
N HIS A 141 -8.57 -11.66 27.42
CA HIS A 141 -9.16 -11.33 26.13
C HIS A 141 -8.22 -11.52 24.94
N ILE A 142 -6.90 -11.36 25.12
CA ILE A 142 -5.92 -11.57 24.03
C ILE A 142 -5.62 -13.05 23.82
N THR A 143 -5.72 -13.90 24.84
CA THR A 143 -5.31 -15.32 24.78
C THR A 143 -5.95 -16.10 23.60
N PRO A 144 -7.26 -15.97 23.32
CA PRO A 144 -7.88 -16.58 22.15
C PRO A 144 -7.23 -16.14 20.83
N TRP A 145 -6.89 -14.86 20.71
CA TRP A 145 -6.25 -14.32 19.52
C TRP A 145 -4.81 -14.77 19.35
N THR A 146 -4.02 -14.83 20.42
CA THR A 146 -2.67 -15.40 20.35
C THR A 146 -2.70 -16.86 19.96
N SER A 147 -3.65 -17.64 20.49
CA SER A 147 -3.83 -19.05 20.13
C SER A 147 -4.23 -19.19 18.65
N ALA A 148 -5.18 -18.38 18.16
CA ALA A 148 -5.58 -18.37 16.75
C ALA A 148 -4.40 -18.05 15.83
N LEU A 149 -3.67 -16.96 16.12
CA LEU A 149 -2.54 -16.52 15.30
C LEU A 149 -1.39 -17.54 15.28
N ALA A 150 -1.18 -18.27 16.38
CA ALA A 150 -0.18 -19.34 16.44
C ALA A 150 -0.52 -20.53 15.53
N GLN A 151 -1.81 -20.85 15.31
CA GLN A 151 -2.22 -21.94 14.42
C GLN A 151 -1.92 -21.65 12.94
N VAL A 152 -1.90 -20.39 12.55
CA VAL A 152 -1.69 -19.93 11.15
C VAL A 152 -0.31 -19.33 10.92
N GLU A 153 0.56 -19.29 11.94
CA GLU A 153 1.86 -18.62 11.86
C GLU A 153 2.74 -19.17 10.74
N GLN A 154 2.67 -20.48 10.47
CA GLN A 154 3.46 -21.13 9.43
C GLN A 154 2.98 -20.80 8.00
N ASP A 155 1.69 -20.45 7.85
CA ASP A 155 1.09 -20.10 6.57
C ASP A 155 1.20 -18.59 6.27
N LEU A 156 1.54 -17.79 7.28
CA LEU A 156 1.70 -16.34 7.17
C LEU A 156 3.15 -15.96 6.89
N ALA A 157 3.33 -14.87 6.14
CA ALA A 157 4.66 -14.27 6.00
C ALA A 157 5.14 -13.76 7.37
N PRO A 158 6.45 -13.84 7.67
CA PRO A 158 6.97 -13.36 8.94
C PRO A 158 6.72 -11.86 9.12
N ALA A 159 6.23 -11.45 10.29
CA ALA A 159 5.87 -10.06 10.60
C ALA A 159 7.05 -9.07 10.43
N SER A 160 8.29 -9.56 10.49
CA SER A 160 9.49 -8.77 10.22
C SER A 160 9.54 -8.23 8.78
N ARG A 161 8.91 -8.93 7.83
CA ARG A 161 8.93 -8.58 6.40
C ARG A 161 7.99 -7.41 6.10
N SER A 162 6.75 -7.47 6.56
CA SER A 162 5.79 -6.36 6.44
C SER A 162 6.33 -5.09 7.12
N LYS A 163 6.89 -5.24 8.32
CA LYS A 163 7.58 -4.17 9.06
C LYS A 163 8.73 -3.54 8.26
N SER A 164 9.53 -4.35 7.58
CA SER A 164 10.66 -3.86 6.77
C SER A 164 10.19 -3.11 5.54
N PHE A 165 9.15 -3.60 4.85
CA PHE A 165 8.57 -2.90 3.71
C PHE A 165 7.95 -1.55 4.09
N LEU A 166 7.24 -1.49 5.22
CA LEU A 166 6.66 -0.22 5.65
C LEU A 166 7.72 0.78 6.10
N LYS A 167 8.78 0.33 6.79
CA LYS A 167 9.96 1.15 7.08
C LYS A 167 10.58 1.73 5.82
N ALA A 168 10.79 0.90 4.80
CA ALA A 168 11.32 1.33 3.52
C ALA A 168 10.38 2.29 2.79
N ALA A 169 9.06 2.05 2.82
CA ALA A 169 8.06 2.94 2.24
C ALA A 169 8.09 4.34 2.88
N VAL A 170 8.13 4.40 4.21
CA VAL A 170 8.23 5.67 4.95
C VAL A 170 9.56 6.36 4.67
N ALA A 171 10.68 5.62 4.64
CA ALA A 171 11.98 6.18 4.32
C ALA A 171 12.03 6.79 2.91
N LEU A 172 11.48 6.09 1.91
CA LEU A 172 11.37 6.62 0.54
C LEU A 172 10.48 7.86 0.47
N THR A 173 9.37 7.88 1.24
CA THR A 173 8.49 9.06 1.32
C THR A 173 9.20 10.25 1.96
N LEU A 174 10.02 10.03 3.00
CA LEU A 174 10.82 11.09 3.62
C LEU A 174 11.90 11.62 2.67
N ILE A 175 12.62 10.73 1.97
CA ILE A 175 13.60 11.11 0.95
C ILE A 175 12.93 11.95 -0.13
N SER A 176 11.77 11.50 -0.61
CA SER A 176 10.96 12.20 -1.60
C SER A 176 10.53 13.59 -1.11
N THR A 177 10.08 13.69 0.15
CA THR A 177 9.72 14.97 0.80
C THR A 177 10.90 15.93 0.85
N ILE A 178 12.09 15.45 1.25
CA ILE A 178 13.32 16.25 1.29
C ILE A 178 13.72 16.71 -0.12
N LEU A 179 13.62 15.81 -1.12
CA LEU A 179 13.91 16.15 -2.51
C LEU A 179 12.97 17.24 -3.01
N SER A 180 11.67 17.13 -2.77
CA SER A 180 10.68 18.16 -3.11
C SER A 180 10.99 19.50 -2.43
N PHE A 181 11.38 19.52 -1.15
CA PHE A 181 11.82 20.74 -0.46
C PHE A 181 13.07 21.38 -1.10
N VAL A 182 14.03 20.58 -1.57
CA VAL A 182 15.24 21.06 -2.25
C VAL A 182 14.95 21.52 -3.67
N MET A 183 14.02 20.87 -4.36
CA MET A 183 13.62 21.23 -5.73
C MET A 183 12.91 22.58 -5.82
N LEU A 184 12.15 22.99 -4.80
CA LEU A 184 11.47 24.29 -4.79
C LEU A 184 12.43 25.50 -4.94
N PRO A 185 13.45 25.69 -4.09
CA PRO A 185 14.40 26.80 -4.25
C PRO A 185 15.27 26.64 -5.51
N LEU A 186 15.62 25.42 -5.92
CA LEU A 186 16.33 25.20 -7.18
C LEU A 186 15.47 25.57 -8.40
N GLY A 187 14.18 25.26 -8.35
CA GLY A 187 13.18 25.67 -9.33
C GLY A 187 13.05 27.19 -9.41
N ALA A 188 12.95 27.86 -8.26
CA ALA A 188 12.96 29.32 -8.18
C ALA A 188 14.27 29.92 -8.72
N PHE A 189 15.42 29.32 -8.40
CA PHE A 189 16.72 29.74 -8.92
C PHE A 189 16.81 29.54 -10.44
N SER A 190 16.19 28.51 -11.01
CA SER A 190 16.15 28.28 -12.45
C SER A 190 15.45 29.39 -13.23
N LEU A 191 14.53 30.13 -12.60
CA LEU A 191 13.88 31.30 -13.21
C LEU A 191 14.88 32.42 -13.55
N THR A 192 16.05 32.43 -12.90
CA THR A 192 17.15 33.36 -13.21
C THR A 192 17.95 32.97 -14.46
N GLY A 193 17.68 31.80 -15.05
CA GLY A 193 18.37 31.28 -16.24
C GLY A 193 19.74 30.67 -15.98
N ARG A 194 20.18 30.56 -14.72
CA ARG A 194 21.51 30.04 -14.36
C ARG A 194 21.57 28.51 -14.22
N LEU A 195 20.44 27.86 -13.95
CA LEU A 195 20.36 26.41 -13.73
C LEU A 195 19.78 25.73 -14.97
N HIS A 196 20.43 24.68 -15.45
CA HIS A 196 19.92 23.87 -16.54
C HIS A 196 18.71 23.04 -16.08
N ARG A 197 17.57 23.16 -16.78
CA ARG A 197 16.30 22.52 -16.41
C ARG A 197 16.33 20.99 -16.43
N TRP A 198 17.15 20.37 -17.29
CA TRP A 198 17.27 18.91 -17.34
C TRP A 198 17.67 18.30 -15.98
N ILE A 199 18.43 19.04 -15.16
CA ILE A 199 18.79 18.63 -13.80
C ILE A 199 17.54 18.56 -12.91
N LEU A 200 16.67 19.58 -12.99
CA LEU A 200 15.41 19.60 -12.24
C LEU A 200 14.47 18.49 -12.67
N TYR A 201 14.37 18.21 -13.96
CA TYR A 201 13.57 17.10 -14.49
C TYR A 201 14.11 15.73 -14.04
N THR A 202 15.43 15.56 -14.02
CA THR A 202 16.05 14.33 -13.51
C THR A 202 15.76 14.15 -12.02
N LEU A 203 15.87 15.21 -11.22
CA LEU A 203 15.54 15.18 -9.79
C LEU A 203 14.05 14.88 -9.56
N ALA A 204 13.15 15.53 -10.32
CA ALA A 204 11.72 15.29 -10.22
C ALA A 204 11.34 13.86 -10.63
N PHE A 205 12.02 13.29 -11.63
CA PHE A 205 11.82 11.90 -12.02
C PHE A 205 12.26 10.94 -10.90
N VAL A 206 13.43 11.15 -10.30
CA VAL A 206 13.88 10.35 -9.15
C VAL A 206 12.93 10.49 -7.96
N ASP A 207 12.43 11.70 -7.71
CA ASP A 207 11.43 11.97 -6.66
C ASP A 207 10.13 11.18 -6.90
N ALA A 208 9.58 11.25 -8.12
CA ALA A 208 8.40 10.49 -8.50
C ALA A 208 8.60 8.97 -8.34
N LEU A 209 9.76 8.44 -8.73
CA LEU A 209 10.08 7.02 -8.57
C LEU A 209 10.20 6.61 -7.10
N ALA A 210 10.83 7.44 -6.26
CA ALA A 210 10.92 7.19 -4.83
C ALA A 210 9.52 7.15 -4.19
N PHE A 211 8.66 8.11 -4.53
CA PHE A 211 7.31 8.18 -3.97
C PHE A 211 6.40 7.07 -4.49
N LEU A 212 6.51 6.71 -5.77
CA LEU A 212 5.82 5.54 -6.34
C LEU A 212 6.28 4.25 -5.67
N GLY A 213 7.60 4.09 -5.49
CA GLY A 213 8.20 2.97 -4.78
C GLY A 213 7.66 2.86 -3.34
N ALA A 214 7.48 3.99 -2.65
CA ALA A 214 6.86 4.01 -1.33
C ALA A 214 5.42 3.46 -1.35
N GLY A 215 4.61 3.88 -2.32
CA GLY A 215 3.26 3.36 -2.51
C GLY A 215 3.24 1.85 -2.74
N ILE A 216 4.08 1.35 -3.64
CA ILE A 216 4.19 -0.09 -3.94
C ILE A 216 4.62 -0.89 -2.70
N LEU A 217 5.62 -0.41 -1.97
CA LEU A 217 6.08 -1.07 -0.74
C LEU A 217 5.02 -1.06 0.36
N ALA A 218 4.21 -0.01 0.46
CA ALA A 218 3.09 0.04 1.39
C ALA A 218 2.02 -1.03 1.06
N ILE A 219 1.74 -1.28 -0.23
CA ILE A 219 0.84 -2.36 -0.66
C ILE A 219 1.39 -3.72 -0.22
N TYR A 220 2.67 -3.99 -0.51
CA TYR A 220 3.29 -5.26 -0.12
C TYR A 220 3.36 -5.44 1.40
N ALA A 221 3.59 -4.36 2.14
CA ALA A 221 3.58 -4.39 3.60
C ALA A 221 2.21 -4.83 4.14
N MET A 222 1.12 -4.37 3.53
CA MET A 222 -0.23 -4.76 3.94
C MET A 222 -0.62 -6.15 3.48
N ASP A 223 -0.30 -6.53 2.24
CA ASP A 223 -0.61 -7.86 1.69
C ASP A 223 0.06 -8.98 2.50
N GLN A 224 1.28 -8.73 2.99
CA GLN A 224 2.02 -9.65 3.87
C GLN A 224 1.83 -9.39 5.36
N GLY A 225 1.03 -8.38 5.72
CA GLY A 225 0.82 -7.95 7.08
C GLY A 225 -0.56 -8.36 7.59
N PRO A 226 -1.28 -7.45 8.29
CA PRO A 226 -2.58 -7.76 8.86
C PRO A 226 -3.65 -8.24 7.86
N ARG A 227 -3.51 -7.96 6.56
CA ARG A 227 -4.42 -8.45 5.52
C ARG A 227 -4.16 -9.90 5.11
N ALA A 228 -2.97 -10.44 5.38
CA ALA A 228 -2.59 -11.78 4.96
C ALA A 228 -3.55 -12.85 5.51
N LEU A 229 -4.00 -12.70 6.77
CA LEU A 229 -4.98 -13.60 7.38
C LEU A 229 -6.32 -13.60 6.63
N ILE A 230 -6.79 -12.42 6.22
CA ILE A 230 -8.06 -12.28 5.51
C ILE A 230 -7.96 -12.89 4.11
N LYS A 231 -6.84 -12.67 3.43
CA LYS A 231 -6.54 -13.30 2.13
C LYS A 231 -6.46 -14.82 2.24
N LEU A 232 -5.84 -15.35 3.30
CA LEU A 232 -5.74 -16.78 3.56
C LEU A 232 -7.12 -17.42 3.73
N SER A 233 -8.06 -16.72 4.37
CA SER A 233 -9.43 -17.19 4.59
C SER A 233 -10.33 -17.19 3.35
N GLY A 234 -9.86 -16.64 2.22
CA GLY A 234 -10.65 -16.56 0.98
C GLY A 234 -11.76 -15.50 0.99
N ILE A 235 -11.80 -14.61 1.99
CA ILE A 235 -12.76 -13.50 2.05
C ILE A 235 -12.33 -12.41 1.07
N ASP A 236 -13.16 -12.15 0.06
CA ASP A 236 -12.94 -11.04 -0.87
C ASP A 236 -13.40 -9.72 -0.24
N GLN A 237 -12.43 -8.86 0.10
CA GLN A 237 -12.68 -7.54 0.70
C GLN A 237 -12.93 -6.45 -0.36
N GLY A 238 -12.89 -6.78 -1.66
CA GLY A 238 -13.06 -5.82 -2.74
C GLY A 238 -12.17 -4.57 -2.62
N ASN A 239 -12.70 -3.42 -3.03
CA ASN A 239 -11.99 -2.13 -3.03
C ASN A 239 -12.08 -1.37 -1.69
N GLU A 240 -12.82 -1.87 -0.70
CA GLU A 240 -13.07 -1.15 0.57
C GLU A 240 -11.81 -1.06 1.47
N VAL A 241 -10.79 -1.85 1.16
CA VAL A 241 -9.51 -1.89 1.88
C VAL A 241 -8.66 -0.64 1.62
N ILE A 242 -8.79 0.00 0.45
CA ILE A 242 -7.92 1.11 0.04
C ILE A 242 -8.57 2.45 0.43
N GLY A 243 -7.82 3.27 1.16
CA GLY A 243 -8.30 4.55 1.70
C GLY A 243 -7.95 5.80 0.88
N PRO A 244 -8.52 6.96 1.25
CA PRO A 244 -8.24 8.25 0.62
C PRO A 244 -6.76 8.61 0.56
N GLY A 245 -5.98 8.30 1.60
CA GLY A 245 -4.55 8.61 1.65
C GLY A 245 -3.78 7.90 0.53
N PHE A 246 -4.23 6.73 0.10
CA PHE A 246 -3.60 6.00 -1.00
C PHE A 246 -3.82 6.73 -2.33
N TYR A 247 -5.03 7.23 -2.60
CA TYR A 247 -5.28 8.05 -3.78
C TYR A 247 -4.48 9.35 -3.77
N VAL A 248 -4.31 9.98 -2.60
CA VAL A 248 -3.46 11.18 -2.45
C VAL A 248 -2.00 10.87 -2.78
N LEU A 249 -1.48 9.70 -2.39
CA LEU A 249 -0.13 9.25 -2.75
C LEU A 249 0.05 9.20 -4.27
N PHE A 250 -0.83 8.50 -4.99
CA PHE A 250 -0.74 8.39 -6.45
C PHE A 250 -0.99 9.72 -7.17
N ALA A 251 -1.89 10.55 -6.65
CA ALA A 251 -2.10 11.90 -7.17
C ALA A 251 -0.82 12.75 -7.03
N GLY A 252 -0.12 12.65 -5.90
CA GLY A 252 1.16 13.33 -5.71
C GLY A 252 2.22 12.87 -6.71
N VAL A 253 2.36 11.55 -6.93
CA VAL A 253 3.23 11.00 -7.99
C VAL A 253 2.86 11.55 -9.36
N LEU A 254 1.57 11.58 -9.69
CA LEU A 254 1.06 12.10 -10.96
C LEU A 254 1.43 13.57 -11.15
N PHE A 255 1.23 14.42 -10.14
CA PHE A 255 1.60 15.84 -10.23
C PHE A 255 3.10 16.04 -10.43
N ILE A 256 3.95 15.27 -9.74
CA ILE A 256 5.40 15.32 -9.95
C ILE A 256 5.75 14.91 -11.38
N LEU A 257 5.11 13.86 -11.93
CA LEU A 257 5.32 13.47 -13.33
C LEU A 257 4.82 14.55 -14.32
N ILE A 258 3.70 15.24 -14.02
CA ILE A 258 3.12 16.28 -14.88
C ILE A 258 4.07 17.46 -15.00
N SER A 259 4.84 17.72 -13.93
CA SER A 259 5.86 18.78 -13.91
C SER A 259 6.94 18.59 -14.99
N ILE A 260 7.11 17.37 -15.51
CA ILE A 260 8.18 17.02 -16.46
C ILE A 260 7.73 17.20 -17.94
N GLU A 261 6.52 17.76 -18.19
CA GLU A 261 5.88 18.22 -19.47
C GLU A 261 6.03 17.34 -20.74
N LEU A 262 7.22 16.90 -21.09
CA LEU A 262 7.57 16.06 -22.25
C LEU A 262 7.86 14.60 -21.87
N PHE A 263 8.15 14.34 -20.59
CA PHE A 263 8.28 13.00 -20.04
C PHE A 263 6.93 12.31 -19.85
N PHE A 264 5.79 13.00 -19.95
CA PHE A 264 4.49 12.39 -19.68
C PHE A 264 4.19 11.18 -20.57
N CYS A 265 4.59 11.24 -21.84
CA CYS A 265 4.40 10.13 -22.77
C CYS A 265 5.40 8.98 -22.50
N VAL A 266 6.67 9.30 -22.25
CA VAL A 266 7.75 8.31 -22.04
C VAL A 266 7.67 7.67 -20.64
N ALA A 267 7.39 8.47 -19.60
CA ALA A 267 7.14 8.04 -18.23
C ALA A 267 5.87 7.21 -18.13
N PHE A 268 4.78 7.60 -18.80
CA PHE A 268 3.57 6.79 -18.84
C PHE A 268 3.85 5.44 -19.50
N CYS A 269 4.56 5.41 -20.63
CA CYS A 269 5.02 4.17 -21.25
C CYS A 269 5.92 3.35 -20.30
N ALA A 270 6.86 3.97 -19.59
CA ALA A 270 7.77 3.28 -18.67
C ALA A 270 7.07 2.76 -17.41
N VAL A 271 6.14 3.52 -16.82
CA VAL A 271 5.33 3.10 -15.67
C VAL A 271 4.41 1.96 -16.06
N LEU A 272 3.77 2.02 -17.24
CA LEU A 272 3.00 0.88 -17.77
C LEU A 272 3.88 -0.35 -17.95
N LEU A 273 5.11 -0.18 -18.46
CA LEU A 273 6.06 -1.28 -18.63
C LEU A 273 6.49 -1.88 -17.28
N ILE A 274 6.75 -1.06 -16.27
CA ILE A 274 7.09 -1.51 -14.91
C ILE A 274 5.91 -2.24 -14.27
N VAL A 275 4.69 -1.70 -14.36
CA VAL A 275 3.48 -2.36 -13.87
C VAL A 275 3.28 -3.71 -14.58
N PHE A 276 3.48 -3.74 -15.89
CA PHE A 276 3.39 -4.97 -16.69
C PHE A 276 4.44 -6.01 -16.27
N LEU A 277 5.69 -5.59 -16.04
CA LEU A 277 6.75 -6.47 -15.54
C LEU A 277 6.47 -6.97 -14.12
N VAL A 278 5.93 -6.12 -13.24
CA VAL A 278 5.52 -6.54 -11.89
C VAL A 278 4.39 -7.57 -11.97
N ILE A 279 3.39 -7.37 -12.85
CA ILE A 279 2.32 -8.34 -13.07
C ILE A 279 2.86 -9.67 -13.61
N LEU A 280 3.83 -9.64 -14.54
CA LEU A 280 4.46 -10.85 -15.08
C LEU A 280 5.39 -11.56 -14.08
N CYS A 281 6.03 -10.81 -13.19
CA CYS A 281 6.96 -11.33 -12.18
C CYS A 281 6.26 -11.75 -10.88
N LEU A 282 4.98 -11.41 -10.69
CA LEU A 282 4.16 -12.05 -9.66
C LEU A 282 3.98 -13.51 -10.10
N PRO A 283 4.50 -14.49 -9.33
CA PRO A 283 4.28 -15.89 -9.67
C PRO A 283 2.77 -16.10 -9.75
N SER A 284 2.29 -16.52 -10.93
CA SER A 284 0.94 -17.05 -11.09
C SER A 284 0.85 -18.32 -10.25
N GLY A 285 0.66 -18.15 -8.95
CA GLY A 285 0.28 -19.20 -8.02
C GLY A 285 -1.15 -19.60 -8.35
N GLY A 286 -1.31 -20.42 -9.38
CA GLY A 286 -2.63 -20.77 -9.89
C GLY A 286 -2.60 -21.62 -11.16
N GLY A 287 -2.19 -22.88 -11.02
CA GLY A 287 -2.80 -23.98 -11.77
C GLY A 287 -2.07 -24.44 -13.04
N GLY A 288 -1.54 -25.67 -12.96
CA GLY A 288 -1.51 -26.57 -14.11
C GLY A 288 -0.13 -27.06 -14.53
N ASN A 289 0.39 -28.07 -13.84
CA ASN A 289 1.10 -29.14 -14.54
C ASN A 289 0.56 -30.49 -14.06
N SER A 290 -0.63 -30.80 -14.58
CA SER A 290 -1.09 -32.17 -14.73
C SER A 290 -0.41 -32.71 -15.98
N HIS A 291 0.68 -33.46 -15.81
CA HIS A 291 0.91 -34.69 -16.58
C HIS A 291 2.16 -35.45 -16.12
N ASN A 292 1.90 -36.69 -15.70
CA ASN A 292 2.72 -37.89 -15.88
C ASN A 292 3.98 -38.04 -15.03
N HIS A 293 3.82 -38.67 -13.88
CA HIS A 293 4.71 -39.77 -13.51
C HIS A 293 3.90 -40.94 -12.94
N SER A 294 3.53 -41.84 -13.84
CA SER A 294 3.16 -43.22 -13.51
C SER A 294 4.39 -43.96 -13.01
N ASP A 295 4.12 -44.95 -12.16
CA ASP A 295 4.97 -46.10 -11.82
C ASP A 295 6.18 -45.83 -10.92
N HIS A 296 6.02 -46.05 -9.60
CA HIS A 296 6.44 -47.33 -9.00
C HIS A 296 6.37 -47.34 -7.46
N LEU A 297 5.78 -48.43 -6.96
CA LEU A 297 6.15 -49.24 -5.78
C LEU A 297 5.62 -48.93 -4.36
N TYR A 298 4.67 -49.79 -3.97
CA TYR A 298 4.51 -50.53 -2.69
C TYR A 298 3.92 -49.78 -1.48
N ASN A 299 2.66 -50.04 -1.13
CA ASN A 299 2.17 -51.22 -0.40
C ASN A 299 2.52 -51.19 1.10
N THR A 300 1.62 -50.61 1.90
CA THR A 300 1.29 -51.15 3.22
C THR A 300 -0.16 -50.79 3.59
N GLY A 301 -1.00 -51.83 3.71
CA GLY A 301 -1.95 -51.91 4.81
C GLY A 301 -3.35 -51.38 4.55
N ALA A 302 -4.13 -52.11 3.76
CA ALA A 302 -5.56 -52.21 3.98
C ALA A 302 -5.83 -52.77 5.39
N VAL A 303 -6.32 -51.95 6.33
CA VAL A 303 -6.98 -52.42 7.55
C VAL A 303 -8.10 -51.45 7.94
N ASN A 304 -9.34 -51.95 7.80
CA ASN A 304 -10.56 -51.59 8.53
C ASN A 304 -11.29 -50.29 8.13
N LYS A 305 -12.40 -50.43 7.39
CA LYS A 305 -13.79 -50.58 7.90
C LYS A 305 -14.30 -49.27 8.50
N ALA A 306 -15.17 -48.53 7.83
CA ALA A 306 -16.60 -48.89 7.72
C ALA A 306 -17.17 -49.38 9.06
N GLN A 307 -17.42 -48.44 9.96
CA GLN A 307 -18.47 -48.49 10.97
C GLN A 307 -19.08 -47.08 11.01
N ASN A 308 -20.35 -46.95 10.66
CA ASN A 308 -21.49 -47.13 11.58
C ASN A 308 -21.49 -46.12 12.70
N TYR A 309 -22.56 -45.38 13.03
CA TYR A 309 -23.92 -45.12 12.53
C TYR A 309 -24.48 -44.12 13.58
N ASN A 310 -25.64 -43.52 13.33
CA ASN A 310 -26.57 -43.03 14.36
C ASN A 310 -26.12 -41.93 15.33
N TRP A 311 -26.52 -40.69 15.05
CA TRP A 311 -26.83 -39.69 16.09
C TRP A 311 -28.27 -39.12 15.98
N TYR A 312 -29.14 -39.77 15.20
CA TYR A 312 -30.58 -39.49 15.19
C TYR A 312 -31.33 -40.48 16.07
N GLU A 313 -31.13 -40.42 17.39
CA GLU A 313 -32.11 -40.94 18.37
C GLU A 313 -31.76 -40.43 19.78
N HIS A 314 -32.08 -39.16 20.08
CA HIS A 314 -32.30 -38.75 21.47
C HIS A 314 -33.40 -37.69 21.59
N TYR A 315 -34.52 -37.93 20.91
CA TYR A 315 -35.84 -37.34 21.22
C TYR A 315 -36.83 -38.48 21.48
N ARG A 316 -36.82 -39.03 22.70
CA ARG A 316 -37.96 -39.74 23.33
C ARG A 316 -37.62 -40.13 24.77
N LYS A 317 -37.91 -39.23 25.70
CA LYS A 317 -38.75 -39.45 26.87
C LYS A 317 -38.80 -38.18 27.71
#